data_AF-A0A7Y2JTL0-F1
#
_entry.id   AF-A0A7Y2JTL0-F1
#
_cell.length_a   1.000
_cell.length_b   1.000
_cell.length_c   1.000
_cell.angle_alpha   90.00
_cell.angle_beta   90.00
_cell.angle_gamma   90.00
#
_symmetry.space_group_name_H-M   'P 1'
#
loop_
_entity.id
_entity.type
_entity.pdbx_description
1 polymer ?
#
loop_
_entity_poly.entity_id
_entity_poly.type
_entity_poly.pdbx_seq_one_letter_code
_entity_poly.pdbx_strand_id
1 'polypeptide(L)'
;MPTATAEVAQALRQDSIPVAVLELRDGYLETPWFESATGTPTTQRPLGLDVVRVRGWVDVEHPGHSRITVEVVYRPWADPSLPDRELERLAPPDHPVSLRAQAALARVGGQQQAAPPSAPKEPE
;
A
#
# COMPACT_ATOMS: atom_id res chain seq x y z
N MET A 1 8.47 10.57 -18.01
CA MET A 1 8.95 11.21 -16.76
C MET A 1 9.10 10.12 -15.70
N PRO A 2 10.27 9.47 -15.57
CA PRO A 2 10.50 8.43 -14.55
C PRO A 2 10.59 8.97 -13.11
N THR A 3 10.42 10.29 -12.91
CA THR A 3 10.58 10.96 -11.61
C THR A 3 9.45 10.71 -10.64
N ALA A 4 8.19 10.66 -11.09
CA ALA A 4 7.03 10.56 -10.19
C ALA A 4 7.05 9.28 -9.34
N THR A 5 7.35 8.12 -9.95
CA THR A 5 7.44 6.85 -9.22
C THR A 5 8.59 6.87 -8.20
N ALA A 6 9.71 7.50 -8.54
CA ALA A 6 10.84 7.66 -7.62
C ALA A 6 10.50 8.60 -6.44
N GLU A 7 9.77 9.69 -6.70
CA GLU A 7 9.29 10.62 -5.67
C GLU A 7 8.31 9.94 -4.69
N VAL A 8 7.37 9.15 -5.21
CA VAL A 8 6.45 8.36 -4.37
C VAL A 8 7.23 7.37 -3.52
N ALA A 9 8.17 6.62 -4.12
CA ALA A 9 8.99 5.68 -3.37
C ALA A 9 9.83 6.37 -2.29
N GLN A 10 10.34 7.57 -2.56
CA GLN A 10 11.06 8.37 -1.57
C GLN A 10 10.14 8.83 -0.44
N ALA A 11 8.95 9.34 -0.75
CA ALA A 11 7.97 9.76 0.25
C ALA A 11 7.58 8.59 1.17
N LEU A 12 7.32 7.42 0.60
CA LEU A 12 7.01 6.21 1.37
C LEU A 12 8.16 5.81 2.32
N ARG A 13 9.41 5.82 1.86
CA ARG A 13 10.57 5.53 2.71
C ARG A 13 10.73 6.54 3.85
N GLN A 14 10.44 7.83 3.61
CA GLN A 14 10.48 8.87 4.64
C GLN A 14 9.46 8.61 5.76
N ASP A 15 8.31 8.02 5.44
CA ASP A 15 7.30 7.61 6.43
C ASP A 15 7.50 6.15 6.92
N SER A 16 8.72 5.62 6.84
CA SER A 16 9.09 4.28 7.34
C SER A 16 8.39 3.11 6.64
N ILE A 17 8.07 3.27 5.35
CA ILE A 17 7.54 2.19 4.51
C ILE A 17 8.68 1.64 3.62
N PRO A 18 9.08 0.37 3.78
CA PRO A 18 10.27 -0.18 3.13
C PRO A 18 10.00 -0.58 1.67
N VAL A 19 10.10 0.36 0.73
CA VAL A 19 9.96 0.07 -0.71
C VAL A 19 11.13 -0.79 -1.21
N ALA A 20 10.85 -1.99 -1.71
CA ALA A 20 11.85 -2.94 -2.21
C ALA A 20 11.85 -3.07 -3.75
N VAL A 21 10.67 -3.08 -4.38
CA VAL A 21 10.54 -3.12 -5.84
C VAL A 21 10.18 -1.72 -6.33
N LEU A 22 10.88 -1.27 -7.37
CA LEU A 22 10.65 0.03 -8.00
C LEU A 22 10.86 -0.08 -9.51
N GLU A 23 9.77 -0.19 -10.25
CA GLU A 23 9.74 -0.27 -11.71
C GLU A 23 9.36 1.09 -12.30
N LEU A 24 10.36 1.91 -12.59
CA LEU A 24 10.17 3.27 -13.11
C LEU A 24 9.52 3.32 -14.50
N ARG A 25 9.62 2.22 -15.27
CA ARG A 25 9.05 2.13 -16.62
C ARG A 25 7.55 1.93 -16.59
N ASP A 26 7.11 1.03 -15.70
CA ASP A 26 5.70 0.65 -15.57
C ASP A 26 4.97 1.48 -14.50
N GLY A 27 5.70 2.35 -13.80
CA GLY A 27 5.17 3.17 -12.73
C GLY A 27 4.83 2.36 -11.47
N TYR A 28 5.39 1.15 -11.33
CA TYR A 28 5.04 0.24 -10.25
C TYR A 28 6.03 0.32 -9.08
N LEU A 29 5.51 0.21 -7.87
CA LEU A 29 6.31 0.07 -6.66
C LEU A 29 5.68 -0.92 -5.69
N GLU A 30 6.53 -1.57 -4.91
CA GLU A 30 6.07 -2.57 -3.96
C GLU A 30 7.02 -2.71 -2.77
N THR A 31 6.45 -2.98 -1.60
CA THR A 31 7.19 -3.36 -0.41
C THR A 31 7.21 -4.87 -0.25
N PRO A 32 8.16 -5.44 0.51
CA PRO A 32 7.98 -6.77 1.06
C PRO A 32 6.85 -6.74 2.10
N TRP A 33 6.51 -7.90 2.65
CA TRP A 33 5.74 -7.94 3.89
C TRP A 33 6.58 -7.33 5.02
N PHE A 34 5.98 -6.42 5.79
CA PHE A 34 6.65 -5.74 6.89
C PHE A 34 5.71 -5.56 8.08
N GLU A 35 6.31 -5.49 9.27
CA GLU A 35 5.56 -5.23 10.50
C GLU A 35 5.04 -3.80 10.54
N SER A 36 3.73 -3.63 10.74
CA SER A 36 3.06 -2.33 10.70
C SER A 36 3.54 -1.38 11.81
N ALA A 37 3.93 -1.93 12.96
CA ALA A 37 4.44 -1.18 14.09
C ALA A 37 5.83 -0.59 13.81
N THR A 38 6.76 -1.41 13.33
CA THR A 38 8.21 -1.08 13.24
C THR A 38 8.68 -0.69 11.84
N GLY A 39 7.91 -0.98 10.79
CA GLY A 39 8.35 -0.80 9.41
C GLY A 39 9.42 -1.80 8.97
N THR A 40 9.65 -2.86 9.74
CA THR A 40 10.72 -3.83 9.48
C THR A 40 10.22 -4.95 8.57
N PRO A 41 10.91 -5.24 7.44
CA PRO A 41 10.59 -6.39 6.60
C PRO A 41 10.62 -7.69 7.40
N THR A 42 9.60 -8.53 7.24
CA THR A 42 9.48 -9.79 7.97
C THR A 42 9.31 -10.97 7.00
N THR A 43 9.89 -12.10 7.37
CA THR A 43 9.65 -13.40 6.71
C THR A 43 8.62 -14.23 7.46
N GLN A 44 8.05 -13.68 8.54
CA GLN A 44 6.95 -14.33 9.26
C GLN A 44 5.73 -14.45 8.36
N ARG A 45 4.86 -15.41 8.69
CA ARG A 45 3.62 -15.63 7.95
C ARG A 45 2.79 -14.34 7.99
N PRO A 46 2.51 -13.69 6.85
CA PRO A 46 1.77 -12.44 6.84
C PRO A 46 0.32 -12.78 7.15
N LEU A 47 -0.09 -12.62 8.40
CA LEU A 47 -1.43 -12.88 8.88
C LEU A 47 -1.85 -11.79 9.86
N GLY A 48 -3.09 -11.32 9.70
CA GLY A 48 -3.62 -10.21 10.48
C GLY A 48 -3.11 -8.86 9.99
N LEU A 49 -3.42 -7.80 10.76
CA LEU A 49 -3.05 -6.41 10.46
C LEU A 49 -1.64 -6.05 10.95
N ASP A 50 -1.00 -6.94 11.72
CA ASP A 50 0.35 -6.70 12.23
C ASP A 50 1.41 -6.77 11.11
N VAL A 51 1.13 -7.52 10.05
CA VAL A 51 2.01 -7.66 8.89
C VAL A 51 1.27 -7.22 7.63
N VAL A 52 1.77 -6.16 7.02
CA VAL A 52 1.16 -5.53 5.84
C VAL A 52 2.14 -5.44 4.69
N ARG A 53 1.59 -5.19 3.51
CA ARG A 53 2.33 -4.91 2.28
C ARG A 53 1.74 -3.67 1.65
N VAL A 54 2.58 -2.84 1.07
CA VAL A 54 2.16 -1.65 0.34
C VAL A 54 2.54 -1.83 -1.12
N ARG A 55 1.60 -1.58 -2.01
CA ARG A 55 1.82 -1.57 -3.46
C ARG A 55 1.30 -0.27 -4.04
N GLY A 56 1.95 0.22 -5.09
CA GLY A 56 1.53 1.45 -5.74
C GLY A 56 1.77 1.41 -7.24
N TRP A 57 0.98 2.21 -7.95
CA TRP A 57 1.08 2.37 -9.39
C TRP A 57 0.96 3.85 -9.72
N VAL A 58 1.68 4.27 -10.75
CA VAL A 58 1.69 5.61 -11.29
C VAL A 58 1.25 5.53 -12.75
N ASP A 59 -0.03 5.79 -12.98
CA ASP A 59 -0.61 5.80 -14.31
C ASP A 59 -0.44 7.19 -14.94
N VAL A 60 0.13 7.27 -16.14
CA VAL A 60 0.16 8.53 -16.90
C VAL A 60 -1.15 8.66 -17.66
N GLU A 61 -2.05 9.53 -17.19
CA GLU A 61 -3.33 9.75 -17.88
C GLU A 61 -3.16 10.66 -19.10
N HIS A 62 -2.44 11.77 -18.95
CA HIS A 62 -2.16 12.74 -20.01
C HIS A 62 -0.79 13.42 -19.79
N PRO A 63 -0.18 14.05 -20.81
CA PRO A 63 1.09 14.75 -20.64
C PRO A 63 1.06 15.77 -19.49
N GLY A 64 1.87 15.56 -18.46
CA GLY A 64 1.93 16.41 -17.27
C GLY A 64 0.97 16.04 -16.14
N HIS A 65 0.11 15.03 -16.31
CA HIS A 65 -0.79 14.51 -15.27
C HIS A 65 -0.58 13.01 -15.06
N SER A 66 -0.28 12.63 -13.82
CA SER A 66 -0.11 11.23 -13.44
C SER A 66 -0.98 10.92 -12.23
N ARG A 67 -1.72 9.83 -12.31
CA ARG A 67 -2.53 9.32 -11.21
C ARG A 67 -1.68 8.34 -10.40
N ILE A 68 -1.34 8.75 -9.18
CA ILE A 68 -0.61 7.92 -8.23
C ILE A 68 -1.63 7.27 -7.31
N THR A 69 -1.66 5.94 -7.30
CA THR A 69 -2.51 5.18 -6.38
C THR A 69 -1.67 4.21 -5.58
N VAL A 70 -1.93 4.10 -4.28
CA VAL A 70 -1.25 3.18 -3.36
C VAL A 70 -2.28 2.39 -2.57
N GLU A 71 -2.07 1.09 -2.46
CA GLU A 71 -2.85 0.18 -1.64
C GLU A 71 -2.02 -0.33 -0.48
N VAL A 72 -2.59 -0.30 0.72
CA VAL A 72 -2.08 -1.02 1.87
C VAL A 72 -2.91 -2.29 2.01
N VAL A 73 -2.25 -3.44 1.92
CA VAL A 73 -2.91 -4.74 1.99
C VAL A 73 -2.41 -5.57 3.17
N TYR A 74 -3.29 -6.39 3.71
CA TYR A 74 -2.99 -7.38 4.73
C TYR A 74 -3.66 -8.70 4.37
N ARG A 75 -3.22 -9.80 4.98
CA ARG A 75 -3.86 -11.11 4.79
C ARG A 75 -4.63 -11.50 6.04
N PRO A 76 -5.96 -11.60 5.99
CA PRO A 76 -6.72 -11.98 7.17
C PRO A 76 -6.70 -13.50 7.42
N TRP A 77 -6.49 -14.31 6.37
CA TRP A 77 -6.60 -15.78 6.42
C TRP A 77 -5.47 -16.41 5.62
N ALA A 78 -5.11 -17.63 6.02
CA ALA A 78 -4.07 -18.41 5.41
C ALA A 78 -4.70 -19.60 4.67
N ASP A 79 -5.26 -19.35 3.50
CA ASP A 79 -5.85 -20.40 2.66
C ASP A 79 -4.91 -20.74 1.49
N PRO A 80 -4.24 -21.91 1.50
CA PRO A 80 -3.30 -22.30 0.46
C PRO A 80 -3.96 -22.64 -0.88
N SER A 81 -5.30 -22.72 -0.94
CA SER A 81 -6.04 -22.99 -2.16
C SER A 81 -6.35 -21.74 -2.99
N LEU A 82 -6.17 -20.56 -2.42
CA LEU A 82 -6.37 -19.28 -3.11
C LEU A 82 -5.03 -18.64 -3.49
N PRO A 83 -4.95 -17.95 -4.64
CA PRO A 83 -3.78 -17.16 -4.97
C PRO A 83 -3.61 -16.02 -3.96
N ASP A 84 -2.36 -15.62 -3.71
CA ASP A 84 -2.01 -14.60 -2.71
C ASP A 84 -2.85 -13.31 -2.80
N ARG A 85 -3.18 -12.87 -4.03
CA ARG A 85 -3.98 -11.66 -4.26
C ARG A 85 -5.44 -11.80 -3.79
N GLU A 86 -6.01 -12.99 -3.83
CA GLU A 86 -7.38 -13.23 -3.35
C GLU A 86 -7.45 -13.31 -1.81
N LEU A 87 -6.31 -13.62 -1.18
CA LEU A 87 -6.14 -13.58 0.28
C LEU A 87 -5.88 -12.17 0.81
N GLU A 88 -5.50 -11.23 -0.06
CA GLU A 88 -5.20 -9.86 0.31
C GLU A 88 -6.49 -9.04 0.46
N ARG A 89 -6.58 -8.30 1.57
CA ARG A 89 -7.62 -7.29 1.82
C ARG A 89 -6.98 -5.94 2.02
N LEU A 90 -7.69 -4.88 1.60
CA LEU A 90 -7.26 -3.52 1.88
C LEU A 90 -7.30 -3.28 3.38
N ALA A 91 -6.23 -2.69 3.91
CA ALA A 91 -6.20 -2.27 5.30
C ALA A 91 -7.25 -1.18 5.53
N PRO A 92 -7.86 -1.15 6.73
CA PRO A 92 -8.71 -0.05 7.15
C PRO A 92 -8.00 1.31 7.05
N PRO A 93 -8.72 2.41 6.79
CA PRO A 93 -8.12 3.75 6.66
C PRO A 93 -7.51 4.27 7.98
N ASP A 94 -7.98 3.79 9.13
CA ASP A 94 -7.50 4.08 10.48
C ASP A 94 -6.26 3.27 10.89
N HIS A 95 -5.83 2.31 10.07
CA HIS A 95 -4.63 1.53 10.31
C HIS A 95 -3.37 2.44 10.27
N PRO A 96 -2.38 2.28 11.18
CA PRO A 96 -1.21 3.15 11.26
C PRO A 96 -0.44 3.26 9.94
N VAL A 97 -0.32 2.16 9.19
CA VAL A 97 0.35 2.17 7.88
C VAL A 97 -0.48 2.89 6.82
N SER A 98 -1.81 2.80 6.88
CA SER A 98 -2.70 3.56 5.99
C SER A 98 -2.55 5.07 6.27
N LEU A 99 -2.51 5.47 7.54
CA LEU A 99 -2.31 6.88 7.89
C LEU A 99 -0.94 7.39 7.41
N ARG A 100 0.12 6.59 7.57
CA ARG A 100 1.47 6.92 7.05
C ARG A 100 1.48 7.01 5.52
N ALA A 101 0.85 6.07 4.82
CA ALA A 101 0.76 6.08 3.37
C ALA A 101 -0.02 7.30 2.85
N GLN A 102 -1.15 7.64 3.47
CA GLN A 102 -1.90 8.87 3.16
C GLN A 102 -1.05 10.12 3.37
N ALA A 103 -0.32 10.21 4.48
CA ALA A 103 0.56 11.34 4.75
C ALA A 103 1.70 11.43 3.72
N ALA A 104 2.28 10.30 3.31
CA ALA A 104 3.29 10.23 2.24
C ALA A 104 2.72 10.76 0.93
N LEU A 105 1.53 10.29 0.55
CA LEU A 105 0.88 10.60 -0.72
C LEU A 105 0.41 12.05 -0.80
N ALA A 106 -0.01 12.65 0.31
CA ALA A 106 -0.39 14.05 0.38
C ALA A 106 0.76 15.00 -0.04
N ARG A 107 2.03 14.57 0.10
CA ARG A 107 3.20 15.37 -0.33
C ARG A 107 3.45 15.31 -1.83
N VAL A 108 3.00 14.25 -2.49
CA VAL A 108 3.27 13.96 -3.92
C VAL A 108 2.01 14.00 -4.79
N GLY A 109 0.85 14.33 -4.19
CA GLY A 109 -0.43 14.44 -4.91
C GLY A 109 -1.08 13.09 -5.26
N GLY A 110 -0.74 12.01 -4.53
CA GLY A 110 -1.32 10.69 -4.75
C GLY A 110 -2.53 10.39 -3.86
N GLN A 111 -3.18 9.26 -4.12
CA GLN A 111 -4.31 8.78 -3.33
C GLN A 111 -4.06 7.37 -2.79
N GLN A 112 -4.39 7.15 -1.52
CA GLN A 112 -4.44 5.79 -1.00
C GLN A 112 -5.81 5.18 -1.33
N GLN A 113 -5.80 3.99 -1.89
CA GLN A 113 -6.95 3.13 -1.93
C GLN A 113 -7.03 2.36 -0.59
N ALA A 114 -8.08 2.67 0.17
CA ALA A 114 -8.38 2.04 1.45
C ALA A 114 -9.61 1.15 1.32
N ALA A 115 -9.79 0.20 2.23
CA ALA A 115 -11.06 -0.50 2.35
C ALA A 115 -12.17 0.55 2.56
N PRO A 116 -13.35 0.40 1.94
CA PRO A 116 -14.49 1.22 2.31
C PRO A 116 -14.68 1.11 3.83
N PRO A 117 -14.99 2.21 4.55
CA PRO A 117 -15.34 2.11 5.96
C PRO A 117 -16.42 1.05 6.05
N SER A 118 -16.18 -0.01 6.83
CA SER A 118 -17.15 -1.09 6.98
C SER A 118 -18.47 -0.42 7.29
N ALA A 119 -19.43 -0.53 6.37
CA ALA A 119 -20.75 0.02 6.59
C ALA A 119 -21.22 -0.49 7.95
N PRO A 120 -21.77 0.38 8.82
CA PRO A 120 -22.35 -0.11 10.07
C PRO A 120 -23.32 -1.22 9.70
N LYS A 121 -23.11 -2.42 10.26
CA LYS A 121 -24.11 -3.48 10.18
C LYS A 121 -25.37 -2.88 10.80
N GLU A 122 -26.34 -2.57 9.96
CA GLU A 122 -27.66 -2.10 10.39
C GLU A 122 -28.21 -3.17 11.37
N PRO A 123 -28.51 -2.82 12.62
CA PRO A 123 -29.10 -3.78 13.54
C PRO A 123 -30.53 -4.09 13.07
N GLU A 124 -30.83 -5.39 12.93
CA GLU A 124 -32.18 -5.93 12.72
C GLU A 124 -33.11 -5.63 13.90
#